data_AF-A0A1A8I6G2-F1
#
_entry.id   AF-A0A1A8I6G2-F1
#
_cell.length_a   1.000
_cell.length_b   1.000
_cell.length_c   1.000
_cell.angle_alpha   90.00
_cell.angle_beta   90.00
_cell.angle_gamma   90.00
#
_symmetry.space_group_name_H-M   'P 1'
#
loop_
_entity.id
_entity.type
_entity.pdbx_description
1 polymer ?
#
loop_
_entity_poly.entity_id
_entity_poly.type
_entity_poly.pdbx_seq_one_letter_code
_entity_poly.pdbx_strand_id
1 'polypeptide(L)'
;DSPGKSHCECLPGYENQSGGSCWLRDACRPGSCHQNANCTTVGPDQVECTCLQGYVGNGKQCFGSIMERLHELNTEPGGEWT
;
A
#
# COMPACT_ATOMS: atom_id res chain seq x y z
N ASP A 1 26.67 23.51 1.73
CA ASP A 1 26.44 24.75 2.50
C ASP A 1 27.45 25.84 2.15
N SER A 2 26.96 27.08 2.04
CA SER A 2 27.77 28.30 1.91
C SER A 2 27.30 29.28 3.00
N PRO A 3 28.15 30.21 3.49
CA PRO A 3 27.72 31.19 4.47
C PRO A 3 26.47 31.95 3.98
N GLY A 4 25.39 31.92 4.76
CA GLY A 4 24.14 32.63 4.46
C GLY A 4 23.10 31.87 3.61
N LYS A 5 23.32 30.59 3.27
CA LYS A 5 22.28 29.75 2.64
C LYS A 5 21.69 28.77 3.66
N SER A 6 20.38 28.80 3.85
CA SER A 6 19.63 27.78 4.58
C SER A 6 19.10 26.73 3.60
N HIS A 7 19.32 25.45 3.89
CA HIS A 7 18.74 24.34 3.14
C HIS A 7 17.50 23.83 3.88
N CYS A 8 16.35 23.78 3.20
CA CYS A 8 15.13 23.18 3.73
C CYS A 8 14.91 21.84 3.04
N GLU A 9 14.62 20.82 3.83
CA GLU A 9 14.25 19.48 3.37
C GLU A 9 12.88 19.09 3.92
N CYS A 10 12.16 18.24 3.19
CA CYS A 10 10.90 17.70 3.66
C CYS A 10 11.13 16.68 4.79
N LEU A 11 10.12 16.54 5.66
CA LEU A 11 10.11 15.51 6.69
C LEU A 11 10.15 14.10 6.07
N PRO A 12 10.64 13.08 6.79
CA PRO A 12 10.57 11.68 6.33
C PRO A 12 9.15 11.29 5.92
N GLY A 13 9.03 10.57 4.79
CA GLY A 13 7.75 10.20 4.19
C GLY A 13 7.08 11.31 3.38
N TYR A 14 7.72 12.47 3.22
CA TYR A 14 7.28 13.54 2.32
C TYR A 14 8.27 13.76 1.18
N GLU A 15 7.80 14.30 0.06
CA GLU A 15 8.59 14.65 -1.10
C GLU A 15 8.35 16.09 -1.56
N ASN A 16 9.39 16.69 -2.15
CA ASN A 16 9.34 18.06 -2.64
C ASN A 16 8.47 18.12 -3.90
N GLN A 17 7.49 19.01 -3.89
CA GLN A 17 6.72 19.38 -5.07
C GLN A 17 7.21 20.74 -5.63
N SER A 18 6.82 21.06 -6.85
CA SER A 18 7.03 22.38 -7.45
C SER A 18 6.49 23.48 -6.52
N GLY A 19 7.29 24.52 -6.31
CA GLY A 19 6.94 25.64 -5.43
C GLY A 19 7.36 25.49 -3.97
N GLY A 20 8.15 24.47 -3.60
CA GLY A 20 8.73 24.36 -2.26
C GLY A 20 7.76 23.83 -1.20
N SER A 21 6.69 23.15 -1.62
CA SER A 21 5.76 22.46 -0.73
C SER A 21 6.14 20.98 -0.59
N CYS A 22 5.87 20.40 0.58
CA CYS A 22 6.12 18.99 0.88
C CYS A 22 4.82 18.20 0.82
N TRP A 23 4.79 17.14 0.02
CA TRP A 23 3.64 16.28 -0.20
C TRP A 23 3.89 14.91 0.38
N LEU A 24 2.83 14.24 0.84
CA LEU A 24 2.95 12.90 1.35
C LEU A 24 3.39 11.97 0.21
N ARG A 25 4.51 11.27 0.41
CA ARG A 25 4.99 10.28 -0.55
C ARG A 25 4.04 9.11 -0.53
N ASP A 26 3.67 8.62 -1.71
CA ASP A 26 2.83 7.44 -1.81
C ASP A 26 3.52 6.21 -1.20
N ALA A 27 2.91 5.65 -0.15
CA ALA A 27 3.36 4.45 0.53
C ALA A 27 2.76 3.16 -0.09
N CYS A 28 1.81 3.30 -1.02
CA CYS A 28 1.23 2.17 -1.74
C CYS A 28 2.23 1.62 -2.76
N ARG A 29 2.63 0.37 -2.55
CA ARG A 29 3.58 -0.37 -3.40
C ARG A 29 2.97 -1.71 -3.81
N PRO A 30 3.49 -2.36 -4.87
CA PRO A 30 3.11 -3.74 -5.18
C PRO A 30 3.29 -4.64 -3.94
N GLY A 31 2.23 -5.32 -3.53
CA GLY A 31 2.20 -6.14 -2.31
C GLY A 31 1.84 -5.39 -1.02
N SER A 32 1.59 -4.08 -1.04
CA SER A 32 1.12 -3.34 0.14
C SER A 32 -0.27 -3.82 0.60
N CYS A 33 -1.14 -4.26 -0.30
CA CYS A 33 -2.47 -4.80 0.03
C CYS A 33 -2.74 -6.08 -0.78
N HIS A 34 -3.83 -6.77 -0.46
CA HIS A 34 -4.33 -7.85 -1.30
C HIS A 34 -4.61 -7.36 -2.72
N GLN A 35 -4.50 -8.24 -3.73
CA GLN A 35 -4.82 -7.90 -5.12
C GLN A 35 -6.26 -7.40 -5.30
N ASN A 36 -7.18 -7.89 -4.45
CA ASN A 36 -8.59 -7.48 -4.42
C ASN A 36 -8.87 -6.41 -3.34
N ALA A 37 -7.89 -5.52 -3.08
CA ALA A 37 -8.03 -4.42 -2.14
C ALA A 37 -7.49 -3.10 -2.72
N ASN A 38 -8.15 -2.00 -2.36
CA ASN A 38 -7.62 -0.66 -2.55
C ASN A 38 -6.59 -0.35 -1.48
N CYS A 39 -5.46 0.22 -1.91
CA CYS A 39 -4.45 0.78 -1.03
C CYS A 39 -4.63 2.30 -0.96
N THR A 40 -4.59 2.85 0.25
CA THR A 40 -4.59 4.29 0.49
C THR A 40 -3.47 4.66 1.45
N THR A 41 -2.69 5.67 1.09
CA THR A 41 -1.66 6.21 1.98
C THR A 41 -2.31 7.17 2.97
N VAL A 42 -2.30 6.80 4.26
CA VAL A 42 -2.97 7.57 5.34
C VAL A 42 -1.99 8.35 6.20
N GLY A 43 -0.69 8.12 6.01
CA GLY A 43 0.38 8.85 6.69
C GLY A 43 1.76 8.44 6.19
N PRO A 44 2.82 9.07 6.73
CA PRO A 44 4.20 8.72 6.38
C PRO A 44 4.45 7.23 6.58
N ASP A 45 4.76 6.52 5.50
CA ASP A 45 4.96 5.08 5.46
C ASP A 45 3.79 4.24 6.02
N GLN A 46 2.59 4.83 6.15
CA GLN A 46 1.37 4.16 6.62
C GLN A 46 0.37 3.99 5.50
N VAL A 47 -0.10 2.75 5.35
CA VAL A 47 -1.10 2.36 4.37
C VAL A 47 -2.33 1.77 5.05
N GLU A 48 -3.49 2.11 4.54
CA GLU A 48 -4.76 1.46 4.86
C GLU A 48 -5.24 0.67 3.63
N CYS A 49 -5.59 -0.59 3.87
CA CYS A 49 -6.07 -1.51 2.84
C CYS A 49 -7.56 -1.78 3.04
N THR A 50 -8.37 -1.55 2.02
CA THR A 50 -9.81 -1.84 2.05
C THR A 50 -10.17 -2.80 0.93
N CYS A 51 -10.81 -3.92 1.23
CA CYS A 51 -11.24 -4.86 0.20
C CYS A 51 -12.18 -4.19 -0.81
N LEU A 52 -12.03 -4.55 -2.08
CA LEU A 52 -12.90 -4.07 -3.15
C LEU A 52 -14.35 -4.51 -2.90
N GLN A 53 -15.29 -3.80 -3.53
CA GLN A 53 -16.70 -4.16 -3.45
C GLN A 53 -16.92 -5.62 -3.88
N GLY A 54 -17.67 -6.38 -3.06
CA GLY A 54 -17.91 -7.81 -3.28
C GLY A 54 -16.88 -8.73 -2.64
N TYR A 55 -15.80 -8.19 -2.06
CA TYR A 55 -14.82 -8.94 -1.28
C TYR A 55 -14.90 -8.59 0.21
N VAL A 56 -14.56 -9.56 1.06
CA VAL A 56 -14.59 -9.43 2.52
C VAL A 56 -13.27 -9.84 3.12
N GLY A 57 -12.78 -9.09 4.11
CA GLY A 57 -11.55 -9.38 4.81
C GLY A 57 -10.92 -8.14 5.43
N ASN A 58 -9.62 -8.20 5.71
CA ASN A 58 -8.88 -7.14 6.40
C ASN A 58 -8.04 -6.26 5.45
N GLY A 59 -8.28 -6.35 4.13
CA GLY A 59 -7.53 -5.61 3.11
C GLY A 59 -6.15 -6.21 2.77
N LYS A 60 -5.53 -6.99 3.67
CA LYS A 60 -4.34 -7.81 3.38
C LYS A 60 -4.72 -9.17 2.81
N GLN A 61 -5.89 -9.67 3.21
CA GLN A 61 -6.55 -10.84 2.65
C GLN A 61 -7.99 -10.44 2.35
N CYS A 62 -8.45 -10.69 1.13
CA CYS A 62 -9.81 -10.39 0.70
C CYS A 62 -10.39 -11.59 -0.03
N PHE A 63 -11.50 -12.10 0.49
CA PHE A 63 -12.18 -13.29 -0.01
C PHE A 63 -13.43 -12.86 -0.77
N GLY A 64 -13.54 -13.32 -2.02
CA GLY A 64 -14.73 -13.11 -2.84
C GLY A 64 -15.75 -14.23 -2.63
N SER A 65 -16.29 -14.73 -3.73
CA SER A 65 -17.17 -15.89 -3.76
C SER A 65 -16.43 -17.19 -3.40
N ILE A 66 -17.19 -18.22 -3.01
CA ILE A 66 -16.63 -19.55 -2.74
C ILE A 66 -15.92 -20.14 -3.97
N MET A 67 -16.39 -19.83 -5.18
CA MET A 67 -15.78 -20.32 -6.42
C MET A 67 -14.42 -19.65 -6.67
N GLU A 68 -14.29 -18.35 -6.41
CA GLU A 68 -12.98 -17.67 -6.48
C GLU A 68 -12.02 -18.25 -5.45
N ARG A 69 -12.48 -18.48 -4.21
CA ARG A 69 -11.60 -19.06 -3.18
C ARG A 69 -11.13 -20.47 -3.54
N LEU A 70 -12.01 -21.29 -4.13
CA LEU A 70 -11.63 -22.61 -4.64
C LEU A 70 -10.62 -22.50 -5.78
N HIS A 71 -10.80 -21.55 -6.70
CA HIS A 71 -9.83 -21.32 -7.77
C HIS A 71 -8.46 -20.93 -7.22
N GLU A 72 -8.41 -19.98 -6.26
CA GLU A 72 -7.18 -19.57 -5.59
C GLU A 72 -6.45 -20.77 -4.95
N LEU A 73 -7.16 -21.59 -4.17
CA LEU A 73 -6.59 -22.77 -3.51
C LEU A 73 -6.07 -23.82 -4.51
N ASN A 74 -6.68 -23.94 -5.68
CA ASN A 74 -6.20 -24.85 -6.73
C ASN A 74 -4.97 -24.29 -7.47
N THR A 75 -4.79 -22.97 -7.48
CA THR A 75 -3.64 -22.30 -8.11
C THR A 75 -2.46 -22.10 -7.16
N GLU A 76 -2.69 -22.16 -5.84
CA GLU A 76 -1.61 -22.24 -4.87
C GLU A 76 -0.81 -23.53 -5.14
N PRO A 77 0.50 -23.46 -5.46
CA PRO A 77 1.32 -24.66 -5.58
C PRO A 77 1.26 -25.35 -4.22
N GLY A 78 0.63 -26.53 -4.17
CA GLY A 78 0.21 -27.23 -2.97
C GLY A 78 1.04 -26.88 -1.74
N GLY A 79 0.43 -26.09 -0.85
CA GLY A 79 1.08 -25.54 0.32
C GLY A 79 1.73 -26.64 1.17
N GLU A 80 2.94 -26.31 1.62
CA GLU A 80 3.79 -26.92 2.63
C GLU A 80 3.00 -27.66 3.73
N TRP A 81 2.78 -28.97 3.53
CA TRP A 81 2.49 -29.89 4.63
C TRP A 81 3.80 -30.14 5.38
N THR A 82 4.11 -29.32 6.38
CA THR A 82 5.10 -29.65 7.42
C THR A 82 4.41 -29.86 8.76
#